data_AF-C5CK69-F1
#
_entry.id   AF-C5CK69-F1
#
_cell.length_a   1.000
_cell.length_b   1.000
_cell.length_c   1.000
_cell.angle_alpha   90.00
_cell.angle_beta   90.00
_cell.angle_gamma   90.00
#
_symmetry.space_group_name_H-M   'P 1'
#
loop_
_entity.id
_entity.type
_entity.pdbx_description
1 polymer ?
#
loop_
_entity_poly.entity_id
_entity_poly.type
_entity_poly.pdbx_seq_one_letter_code
_entity_poly.pdbx_strand_id
1 'polypeptide(L)'
;MTDKIDINCPHHGQAALASVCGHLIQNHGVPLGFIENSDDPDDKQGWCYACELVYLQEEDRSERFRAFTQHTVLCSHCYDQVKAHHQFEPPGTAAVGTGDGT
;
A
#
# COMPACT_ATOMS: atom_id res chain seq x y z
N MET A 1 12.20 -9.81 -18.25
CA MET A 1 11.32 -10.84 -17.68
C MET A 1 11.46 -10.69 -16.19
N THR A 2 10.47 -10.08 -15.53
CA THR A 2 10.47 -10.00 -14.06
C THR A 2 10.06 -11.37 -13.57
N ASP A 3 11.01 -12.10 -12.97
CA ASP A 3 10.69 -13.36 -12.30
C ASP A 3 9.63 -13.10 -11.23
N LYS A 4 8.44 -13.68 -11.40
CA LYS A 4 7.36 -13.57 -10.42
C LYS A 4 7.78 -14.38 -9.20
N ILE A 5 8.05 -13.69 -8.10
CA ILE A 5 8.38 -14.31 -6.83
C ILE A 5 7.07 -14.71 -6.15
N ASP A 6 6.90 -15.99 -5.84
CA ASP A 6 5.76 -16.49 -5.08
C ASP A 6 6.13 -16.66 -3.59
N ILE A 7 5.13 -16.55 -2.73
CA ILE A 7 5.20 -16.84 -1.30
C ILE A 7 4.12 -17.85 -0.91
N ASN A 8 4.44 -18.79 -0.02
CA ASN A 8 3.46 -19.72 0.54
C ASN A 8 2.77 -19.09 1.76
N CYS A 9 1.62 -18.47 1.54
CA CYS A 9 0.83 -17.84 2.59
C CYS A 9 0.09 -18.90 3.43
N PRO A 10 0.12 -18.81 4.77
CA PRO A 10 -0.61 -19.74 5.63
C PRO A 10 -2.15 -19.67 5.48
N HIS A 11 -2.68 -18.56 4.94
CA HIS A 11 -4.12 -18.35 4.75
C HIS A 11 -4.60 -18.63 3.32
N HIS A 12 -3.74 -18.43 2.32
CA HIS A 12 -4.13 -18.45 0.90
C HIS A 12 -3.33 -19.43 0.04
N GLY A 13 -2.32 -20.11 0.60
CA GLY A 13 -1.43 -21.00 -0.16
C GLY A 13 -0.41 -20.23 -1.01
N GLN A 14 0.05 -20.86 -2.09
CA GLN A 14 1.00 -20.25 -3.02
C GLN A 14 0.35 -19.11 -3.80
N ALA A 15 0.93 -17.92 -3.70
CA ALA A 15 0.47 -16.72 -4.41
C ALA A 15 1.64 -15.76 -4.63
N ALA A 16 1.46 -14.80 -5.54
CA ALA A 16 2.48 -13.79 -5.85
C ALA A 16 2.85 -12.98 -4.59
N LEU A 17 4.13 -12.70 -4.43
CA LEU A 17 4.66 -11.86 -3.37
C LEU A 17 4.28 -10.39 -3.61
N ALA A 18 3.86 -9.73 -2.54
CA ALA A 18 3.56 -8.31 -2.48
C ALA A 18 4.29 -7.70 -1.28
N SER A 19 4.53 -6.39 -1.31
CA SER A 19 5.23 -5.65 -0.26
C SER A 19 4.39 -4.52 0.29
N VAL A 20 4.34 -4.37 1.61
CA VAL A 20 3.75 -3.20 2.25
C VAL A 20 4.60 -2.63 3.37
N CYS A 21 4.26 -1.45 3.88
CA CYS A 21 4.85 -0.96 5.13
C CYS A 21 4.31 -1.71 6.35
N GLY A 22 5.14 -1.92 7.38
CA GLY A 22 4.75 -2.65 8.59
C GLY A 22 3.58 -2.01 9.34
N HIS A 23 3.40 -0.69 9.22
CA HIS A 23 2.30 0.05 9.84
C HIS A 23 0.92 -0.47 9.41
N LEU A 24 0.76 -0.86 8.14
CA LEU A 24 -0.51 -1.38 7.62
C LEU A 24 -0.85 -2.77 8.17
N ILE A 25 0.14 -3.51 8.67
CA ILE A 25 -0.07 -4.83 9.29
C ILE A 25 -0.30 -4.71 10.80
N GLN A 26 0.40 -3.76 11.44
CA GLN A 26 0.35 -3.57 12.88
C GLN A 26 -0.86 -2.74 13.34
N ASN A 27 -1.45 -1.93 12.46
CA ASN A 27 -2.59 -1.08 12.79
C ASN A 27 -3.92 -1.81 12.57
N HIS A 28 -4.58 -2.18 13.67
CA HIS A 28 -5.93 -2.74 13.66
C HIS A 28 -7.04 -1.69 13.93
N GLY A 29 -6.67 -0.40 13.92
CA GLY A 29 -7.53 0.72 14.27
C GLY A 29 -8.15 1.41 13.06
N VAL A 30 -8.15 2.74 13.08
CA VAL A 30 -8.63 3.55 11.95
C VAL A 30 -7.76 3.34 10.71
N PRO A 31 -8.34 3.41 9.49
CA PRO A 31 -7.59 3.38 8.24
C PRO A 31 -6.44 4.41 8.21
N LEU A 32 -5.30 4.04 7.61
CA LEU A 32 -4.07 4.87 7.58
C LEU A 32 -3.80 5.52 6.21
N GLY A 33 -4.67 5.26 5.24
CA GLY A 33 -4.47 5.59 3.84
C GLY A 33 -3.65 4.50 3.17
N PHE A 34 -3.76 4.42 1.86
CA PHE A 34 -3.02 3.44 1.07
C PHE A 34 -2.57 4.09 -0.23
N ILE A 35 -1.27 4.08 -0.49
CA ILE A 35 -0.64 4.52 -1.73
C ILE A 35 -0.04 3.29 -2.39
N GLU A 36 -0.41 3.07 -3.65
CA GLU A 36 0.30 2.13 -4.53
C GLU A 36 1.53 2.85 -5.08
N ASN A 37 2.71 2.32 -4.78
CA ASN A 37 3.99 2.96 -5.13
C ASN A 37 4.71 2.23 -6.28
N SER A 38 3.99 1.38 -7.00
CA SER A 38 4.41 0.67 -8.20
C SER A 38 3.31 0.78 -9.24
N ASP A 39 3.67 1.18 -10.46
CA ASP A 39 2.75 1.22 -11.61
C ASP A 39 2.63 -0.15 -12.31
N ASP A 40 3.46 -1.12 -11.93
CA ASP A 40 3.42 -2.47 -12.50
C ASP A 40 2.36 -3.32 -11.78
N PRO A 41 1.36 -3.86 -12.50
CA PRO A 41 0.24 -4.58 -11.88
C PRO A 41 0.63 -5.95 -11.30
N ASP A 42 1.76 -6.51 -11.74
CA ASP A 42 2.32 -7.76 -11.23
C ASP A 42 3.27 -7.53 -10.04
N ASP A 43 3.70 -6.28 -9.80
CA ASP A 43 4.54 -5.86 -8.69
C ASP A 43 3.72 -5.03 -7.67
N LYS A 44 2.92 -5.74 -6.87
CA LYS A 44 2.08 -5.15 -5.82
C LYS A 44 2.93 -4.61 -4.67
N GLN A 45 3.08 -3.30 -4.63
CA GLN A 45 3.71 -2.57 -3.53
C GLN A 45 2.82 -1.43 -3.05
N GLY A 46 2.78 -1.22 -1.74
CA GLY A 46 2.09 -0.06 -1.20
C GLY A 46 2.48 0.32 0.22
N TRP A 47 2.16 1.54 0.63
CA TRP A 47 2.42 2.02 1.99
C TRP A 47 1.35 3.02 2.44
N CYS A 48 1.32 3.34 3.73
CA CYS A 48 0.40 4.33 4.28
C CYS A 48 0.82 5.77 3.95
N TYR A 49 -0.09 6.74 4.17
CA TYR A 49 0.20 8.16 3.90
C TYR A 49 1.37 8.72 4.73
N ALA A 50 1.59 8.21 5.94
CA ALA A 50 2.75 8.62 6.74
C ALA A 50 4.07 8.21 6.08
N CYS A 51 4.14 7.01 5.47
CA CYS A 51 5.30 6.56 4.72
C CYS A 51 5.52 7.39 3.45
N GLU A 52 4.43 7.74 2.75
CA GLU A 52 4.49 8.64 1.59
C GLU A 52 5.12 9.99 1.95
N LEU A 53 4.71 10.59 3.07
CA LEU A 53 5.28 11.86 3.53
C LEU A 53 6.78 11.76 3.83
N VAL A 54 7.24 10.64 4.40
CA VAL A 54 8.67 10.44 4.65
C VAL A 54 9.43 10.23 3.34
N TYR A 55 8.86 9.47 2.39
CA TYR A 55 9.45 9.28 1.07
C TYR A 55 9.62 10.62 0.34
N LEU A 56 8.59 11.47 0.33
CA LEU A 56 8.64 12.79 -0.30
C LEU A 56 9.62 13.76 0.38
N GLN A 57 9.88 13.61 1.68
CA GLN A 57 10.87 14.43 2.41
C GLN A 57 12.31 14.01 2.14
N GLU A 58 12.55 12.71 2.00
CA GLU A 58 13.89 12.16 1.81
C GLU A 58 14.27 12.09 0.31
N GLU A 59 13.29 12.24 -0.58
CA GLU A 59 13.40 12.15 -2.05
C GLU A 59 14.03 10.82 -2.55
N ASP A 60 14.16 9.82 -1.67
CA ASP A 60 14.72 8.50 -1.97
C ASP A 60 14.35 7.48 -0.87
N ARG A 61 14.73 6.20 -1.06
CA ARG A 61 14.59 5.11 -0.09
C ARG A 61 15.76 5.12 0.90
N SER A 62 15.95 6.25 1.58
CA SER A 62 17.03 6.46 2.55
C SER A 62 17.00 5.43 3.69
N GLU A 63 18.10 5.32 4.46
CA GLU A 63 18.13 4.45 5.65
C GLU A 63 17.04 4.83 6.66
N ARG A 64 16.74 6.12 6.77
CA ARG A 64 15.66 6.62 7.62
C ARG A 64 14.29 6.18 7.11
N PHE A 65 14.05 6.27 5.80
CA PHE A 65 12.84 5.75 5.19
C PHE A 65 12.68 4.25 5.46
N ARG A 66 13.74 3.46 5.25
CA ARG A 66 13.73 2.00 5.49
C ARG A 66 13.46 1.66 6.95
N ALA A 67 14.08 2.38 7.89
CA ALA A 67 13.89 2.20 9.32
C ALA A 67 12.47 2.59 9.78
N PHE A 68 11.89 3.63 9.20
CA PHE A 68 10.54 4.08 9.51
C PHE A 68 9.47 3.14 8.95
N THR A 69 9.56 2.81 7.66
CA THR A 69 8.53 2.07 6.92
C THR A 69 8.40 0.62 7.40
N GLN A 70 9.48 0.04 7.94
CA GLN A 70 9.50 -1.33 8.47
C GLN A 70 8.86 -2.32 7.47
N HIS A 71 9.35 -2.30 6.23
CA HIS A 71 8.78 -3.06 5.13
C HIS A 71 8.58 -4.53 5.47
N THR A 72 7.44 -5.07 5.04
CA THR A 72 7.09 -6.48 5.20
C THR A 72 6.51 -7.01 3.89
N VAL A 73 6.63 -8.32 3.72
CA VAL A 73 6.13 -9.03 2.55
C VAL A 73 4.96 -9.93 2.93
N LEU A 74 4.03 -10.08 2.00
CA LEU A 74 2.83 -10.90 2.13
C LEU A 74 2.38 -11.39 0.76
N CYS A 75 1.34 -12.23 0.70
CA CYS A 75 0.78 -12.62 -0.58
C CYS A 75 -0.14 -11.54 -1.17
N SER A 76 -0.31 -11.55 -2.49
CA SER A 76 -1.21 -10.67 -3.24
C SER A 76 -2.64 -10.63 -2.67
N HIS A 77 -3.18 -11.74 -2.18
CA HIS A 77 -4.51 -11.78 -1.57
C HIS A 77 -4.58 -11.03 -0.23
N CYS A 78 -3.57 -11.20 0.63
CA CYS A 78 -3.46 -10.41 1.87
C CYS A 78 -3.28 -8.92 1.53
N TYR A 79 -2.60 -8.60 0.42
CA TYR A 79 -2.36 -7.22 0.01
C TYR A 79 -3.66 -6.54 -0.35
N ASP A 80 -4.53 -7.21 -1.13
CA ASP A 80 -5.82 -6.66 -1.51
C ASP A 80 -6.72 -6.44 -0.27
N GLN A 81 -6.64 -7.31 0.75
CA GLN A 81 -7.35 -7.13 2.02
C GLN A 81 -6.83 -5.93 2.83
N VAL A 82 -5.50 -5.78 2.93
CA VAL A 82 -4.86 -4.65 3.61
C VAL A 82 -5.21 -3.33 2.90
N LYS A 83 -5.14 -3.31 1.57
CA LYS A 83 -5.56 -2.16 0.75
C LYS A 83 -7.01 -1.82 1.02
N ALA A 84 -7.93 -2.78 0.93
CA ALA A 84 -9.35 -2.54 1.16
C ALA A 84 -9.64 -2.00 2.58
N HIS A 85 -8.87 -2.41 3.59
CA HIS A 85 -9.03 -1.91 4.95
C HIS A 85 -8.52 -0.47 5.14
N HIS A 86 -7.38 -0.13 4.53
CA HIS A 86 -6.74 1.18 4.74
C HIS A 86 -7.04 2.22 3.67
N GLN A 87 -7.63 1.82 2.55
CA GLN A 87 -8.03 2.72 1.49
C GLN A 87 -9.29 3.47 1.93
N PHE A 88 -9.16 4.79 1.97
CA PHE A 88 -10.28 5.72 2.07
C PHE A 88 -9.99 6.91 1.16
N GLU A 89 -11.05 7.59 0.75
CA GLU A 89 -10.91 8.83 0.01
C GLU A 89 -10.36 9.89 0.97
N PRO A 90 -9.20 10.52 0.69
CA PRO A 90 -8.68 11.54 1.58
C PRO A 90 -9.71 12.66 1.71
N PRO A 91 -9.91 13.24 2.91
CA PRO A 91 -10.84 14.34 3.09
C PRO A 91 -10.35 15.54 2.28
N GLY A 92 -10.92 15.73 1.07
CA GLY A 92 -10.51 16.78 0.14
C GLY A 92 -10.70 16.48 -1.35
N THR A 93 -10.92 15.21 -1.75
CA THR A 93 -11.18 14.83 -3.15
C THR A 93 -12.64 14.52 -3.47
N ALA A 94 -13.59 14.83 -2.56
CA ALA A 94 -15.01 14.78 -2.87
C ALA A 94 -15.22 15.57 -4.17
N ALA A 95 -15.57 14.83 -5.22
CA ALA A 95 -15.73 15.35 -6.56
C ALA A 95 -16.52 16.65 -6.50
N VAL A 96 -15.99 17.68 -7.15
CA VAL A 96 -16.81 18.79 -7.63
C VAL A 96 -18.03 18.17 -8.30
N GLY A 97 -19.17 18.29 -7.62
CA GLY A 97 -20.44 17.90 -8.19
C GLY A 97 -20.68 18.80 -9.38
N THR A 98 -20.51 18.27 -10.59
CA THR A 98 -21.20 18.84 -11.75
C THR A 98 -22.66 18.49 -11.57
N GLY A 99 -23.37 19.35 -10.84
CA GLY A 99 -24.76 19.60 -11.14
C GLY A 99 -24.82 20.36 -12.45
N ASP A 100 -25.48 19.77 -13.44
CA ASP A 100 -26.09 20.43 -14.60
C ASP A 100 -27.11 19.41 -15.13
N GLY A 101 -28.43 19.61 -15.09
CA GLY A 101 -29.16 20.86 -15.22
C GLY A 101 -29.84 20.90 -16.59
N THR A 102 -30.81 20.01 -16.86
CA THR A 102 -32.04 20.21 -17.69
C THR A 102 -32.82 18.90 -17.74
#